data_AF-A0A817FKA4-F1
#
_entry.id   AF-A0A817FKA4-F1
#
_cell.length_a   1.000
_cell.length_b   1.000
_cell.length_c   1.000
_cell.angle_alpha   90.00
_cell.angle_beta   90.00
_cell.angle_gamma   90.00
#
_symmetry.space_group_name_H-M   'P 1'
#
loop_
_entity.id
_entity.type
_entity.pdbx_description
1 polymer ?
#
loop_
_entity_poly.entity_id
_entity_poly.type
_entity_poly.pdbx_seq_one_letter_code
_entity_poly.pdbx_strand_id
1 'polypeptide(L)'
;MSNQMDDRDDDLSTNVVEPDENEWKRLIDDMKYVNALEYVLQNAPVRAKDPEKKKKAATMALSTMMKIKLNDIASAVNSIPIPLRDTLMKYVYKGFESPKDYSSSALLTWHEKMSSIENNKDDVIEKVSTDKTEDEVYPKNVYIMKSNNQLRELHTLLRDRTTCRSDFKFYADRLIRLTVEAALDQLPYIPSEIITPTGHSFNGLRHEKGTLCVSLMRSGEAMEKGIRECCRSIRIGKILINEGQVIYAKLPADTHRRHILVTYPVITSGSTVITGLEVLLTEYQCKQSNIILITLFSTPDGLKQTCERYPDIKIIVSEINQIAPNHFGQKYFGTD
;
A
#
# COMPACT_ATOMS: atom_id res chain seq x y z
N MET A 1 -51.04 0.72 33.24
CA MET A 1 -50.39 1.85 32.54
C MET A 1 -49.09 1.31 31.96
N SER A 2 -49.16 0.46 30.93
CA SER A 2 -49.04 0.82 29.51
C SER A 2 -48.07 1.98 29.28
N ASN A 3 -46.79 1.65 29.07
CA ASN A 3 -45.92 2.48 28.25
C ASN A 3 -45.81 1.79 26.90
N GLN A 4 -46.70 2.20 26.01
CA GLN A 4 -46.64 1.92 24.58
C GLN A 4 -45.35 2.51 24.04
N MET A 5 -44.61 1.68 23.30
CA MET A 5 -43.61 2.13 22.35
C MET A 5 -44.33 3.06 21.37
N ASP A 6 -43.86 4.30 21.37
CA ASP A 6 -44.31 5.35 20.48
C ASP A 6 -43.70 5.05 19.10
N ASP A 7 -44.38 4.18 18.35
CA ASP A 7 -44.17 3.94 16.93
C ASP A 7 -44.45 5.26 16.19
N ARG A 8 -43.43 6.11 16.13
CA ARG A 8 -43.35 7.16 15.11
C ARG A 8 -42.91 6.49 13.82
N ASP A 9 -43.88 5.90 13.15
CA ASP A 9 -43.88 5.75 11.70
C ASP A 9 -43.75 7.17 11.11
N ASP A 10 -42.51 7.58 10.87
CA ASP A 10 -42.21 8.68 9.95
C ASP A 10 -42.69 8.24 8.56
N ASP A 11 -43.89 8.70 8.25
CA ASP A 11 -44.49 8.76 6.93
C ASP A 11 -43.64 9.69 6.02
N LEU A 12 -42.44 9.22 5.69
CA LEU A 12 -41.65 9.72 4.58
C LEU A 12 -42.06 8.90 3.38
N SER A 13 -43.03 9.43 2.64
CA SER A 13 -43.31 9.12 1.25
C SER A 13 -41.99 8.92 0.49
N THR A 14 -41.55 7.67 0.37
CA THR A 14 -40.39 7.32 -0.43
C THR A 14 -40.81 7.52 -1.86
N ASN A 15 -40.39 8.65 -2.45
CA ASN A 15 -40.52 8.94 -3.87
C ASN A 15 -40.28 7.64 -4.65
N VAL A 16 -41.30 7.22 -5.41
CA VAL A 16 -41.25 6.01 -6.22
C VAL A 16 -40.21 6.26 -7.32
N VAL A 17 -38.98 5.83 -7.08
CA VAL A 17 -37.89 5.87 -8.08
C VAL A 17 -38.14 4.73 -9.07
N GLU A 18 -39.00 4.98 -10.05
CA GLU A 18 -39.23 4.13 -11.22
C GLU A 18 -39.02 4.99 -12.47
N PRO A 19 -38.29 4.53 -13.49
CA PRO A 19 -38.11 5.30 -14.71
C PRO A 19 -39.46 5.44 -15.43
N ASP A 20 -39.87 6.67 -15.75
CA ASP A 20 -41.08 6.91 -16.53
C ASP A 20 -40.90 6.34 -17.94
N GLU A 21 -41.83 5.47 -18.33
CA GLU A 21 -41.80 4.81 -19.63
C GLU A 21 -42.05 5.78 -20.78
N ASN A 22 -42.83 6.85 -20.56
CA ASN A 22 -43.14 7.83 -21.60
C ASN A 22 -41.92 8.70 -21.93
N GLU A 23 -41.21 9.16 -20.91
CA GLU A 23 -39.99 9.95 -21.09
C GLU A 23 -38.86 9.11 -21.67
N TRP A 24 -38.73 7.84 -21.23
CA TRP A 24 -37.81 6.90 -21.86
C TRP A 24 -38.14 6.67 -23.34
N LYS A 25 -39.41 6.39 -23.70
CA LYS A 25 -39.84 6.20 -25.09
C LYS A 25 -39.54 7.42 -25.95
N ARG A 26 -39.83 8.62 -25.43
CA ARG A 26 -39.52 9.89 -26.11
C ARG A 26 -38.03 10.01 -26.45
N LEU A 27 -37.14 9.67 -25.51
CA LEU A 27 -35.69 9.71 -25.74
C LEU A 27 -35.22 8.64 -26.75
N ILE A 28 -35.88 7.48 -26.77
CA ILE A 28 -35.63 6.42 -27.76
C ILE A 28 -36.08 6.86 -29.16
N ASP A 29 -37.25 7.49 -29.28
CA ASP A 29 -37.81 7.97 -30.54
C ASP A 29 -36.97 9.12 -31.13
N ASP A 30 -36.42 9.99 -30.27
CA ASP A 30 -35.44 11.02 -30.61
C ASP A 30 -34.05 10.46 -30.99
N MET A 31 -33.86 9.13 -30.96
CA MET A 31 -32.57 8.44 -31.18
C MET A 31 -31.47 8.84 -30.19
N LYS A 32 -31.83 9.40 -29.02
CA LYS A 32 -30.89 9.81 -27.96
C LYS A 32 -30.61 8.65 -26.99
N TYR A 33 -30.06 7.56 -27.52
CA TYR A 33 -29.92 6.29 -26.77
C TYR A 33 -29.04 6.40 -25.51
N VAL A 34 -27.97 7.21 -25.54
CA VAL A 34 -27.09 7.40 -24.36
C VAL A 34 -27.83 8.13 -23.24
N ASN A 35 -28.58 9.19 -23.58
CA ASN A 35 -29.38 9.94 -22.61
C ASN A 35 -30.54 9.10 -22.07
N ALA A 36 -31.17 8.26 -22.92
CA ALA A 36 -32.19 7.31 -22.50
C ALA A 36 -31.62 6.28 -21.50
N LEU A 37 -30.40 5.79 -21.75
CA LEU A 37 -29.72 4.85 -20.85
C LEU A 37 -29.38 5.53 -19.51
N GLU A 38 -28.82 6.73 -19.55
CA GLU A 38 -28.51 7.51 -18.35
C GLU A 38 -29.76 7.77 -17.51
N TYR A 39 -30.87 8.18 -18.14
CA TYR A 39 -32.15 8.41 -17.47
C TYR A 39 -32.65 7.17 -16.71
N VAL A 40 -32.58 5.99 -17.35
CA VAL A 40 -32.98 4.72 -16.72
C VAL A 40 -32.07 4.35 -15.55
N LEU A 41 -30.75 4.61 -15.67
CA LEU A 41 -29.79 4.33 -14.61
C LEU A 41 -29.96 5.26 -13.40
N GLN A 42 -30.24 6.54 -13.62
CA GLN A 42 -30.50 7.53 -12.55
C GLN A 42 -31.76 7.18 -11.75
N ASN A 43 -32.79 6.68 -12.44
CA ASN A 43 -34.08 6.32 -11.85
C ASN A 43 -34.22 4.82 -11.58
N ALA A 44 -33.10 4.10 -11.46
CA ALA A 44 -33.12 2.66 -11.21
C ALA A 44 -33.69 2.34 -9.82
N PRO A 45 -34.68 1.42 -9.69
CA PRO A 45 -35.27 1.03 -8.41
C PRO A 45 -34.34 0.09 -7.60
N VAL A 46 -33.12 0.54 -7.30
CA VAL A 46 -32.07 -0.27 -6.64
C VAL A 46 -32.52 -0.72 -5.24
N ARG A 47 -33.29 0.12 -4.52
CA ARG A 47 -33.80 -0.13 -3.16
C ARG A 47 -35.24 -0.66 -3.09
N ALA A 48 -35.94 -0.79 -4.22
CA ALA A 48 -37.32 -1.26 -4.22
C ALA A 48 -37.40 -2.74 -3.79
N LYS A 49 -38.41 -3.11 -3.00
CA LYS A 49 -38.69 -4.52 -2.67
C LYS A 49 -39.45 -5.25 -3.78
N ASP A 50 -40.03 -4.51 -4.72
CA ASP A 50 -40.85 -5.02 -5.81
C ASP A 50 -39.98 -5.61 -6.96
N PRO A 51 -40.08 -6.93 -7.23
CA PRO A 51 -39.32 -7.59 -8.29
C PRO A 51 -39.77 -7.21 -9.70
N GLU A 52 -41.04 -6.84 -9.92
CA GLU A 52 -41.55 -6.48 -11.25
C GLU A 52 -40.97 -5.14 -11.72
N LYS A 53 -40.91 -4.16 -10.83
CA LYS A 53 -40.30 -2.85 -11.11
C LYS A 53 -38.82 -2.96 -11.47
N LYS A 54 -38.08 -3.81 -10.75
CA LYS A 54 -36.67 -4.13 -11.05
C LYS A 54 -36.50 -4.85 -12.38
N LYS A 55 -37.47 -5.67 -12.78
CA LYS A 55 -37.47 -6.33 -14.09
C LYS A 55 -37.72 -5.31 -15.19
N LYS A 56 -38.74 -4.46 -15.04
CA LYS A 56 -39.09 -3.41 -16.01
C LYS A 56 -37.92 -2.46 -16.29
N ALA A 57 -37.32 -1.88 -15.23
CA ALA A 57 -36.17 -0.99 -15.37
C ALA A 57 -34.96 -1.67 -16.04
N ALA A 58 -34.69 -2.94 -15.69
CA ALA A 58 -33.63 -3.71 -16.33
C ALA A 58 -33.91 -3.95 -17.83
N THR A 59 -35.15 -4.28 -18.20
CA THR A 59 -35.56 -4.46 -19.60
C THR A 59 -35.43 -3.17 -20.40
N MET A 60 -35.79 -2.02 -19.82
CA MET A 60 -35.60 -0.70 -20.45
C MET A 60 -34.11 -0.38 -20.66
N ALA A 61 -33.27 -0.63 -19.65
CA ALA A 61 -31.82 -0.43 -19.77
C ALA A 61 -31.21 -1.36 -20.83
N LEU A 62 -31.54 -2.66 -20.80
CA LEU A 62 -31.02 -3.67 -21.72
C LEU A 62 -31.45 -3.41 -23.16
N SER A 63 -32.73 -3.10 -23.40
CA SER A 63 -33.21 -2.76 -24.74
C SER A 63 -32.57 -1.48 -25.29
N THR A 64 -32.27 -0.51 -24.42
CA THR A 64 -31.55 0.71 -24.81
C THR A 64 -30.08 0.41 -25.16
N MET A 65 -29.40 -0.40 -24.34
CA MET A 65 -28.01 -0.84 -24.60
C MET A 65 -27.87 -1.56 -25.94
N MET A 66 -28.87 -2.38 -26.33
CA MET A 66 -28.86 -3.09 -27.61
C MET A 66 -29.10 -2.19 -28.83
N LYS A 67 -29.64 -0.97 -28.64
CA LYS A 67 -29.81 0.01 -29.72
C LYS A 67 -28.53 0.81 -30.02
N ILE A 68 -27.56 0.81 -29.10
CA ILE A 68 -26.25 1.44 -29.29
C ILE A 68 -25.37 0.51 -30.12
N LYS A 69 -24.78 1.03 -31.21
CA LYS A 69 -23.89 0.24 -32.07
C LYS A 69 -22.61 -0.15 -31.33
N LEU A 70 -22.06 -1.33 -31.65
CA LEU A 70 -20.86 -1.87 -30.98
C LEU A 70 -19.69 -0.87 -30.93
N ASN A 71 -19.45 -0.14 -32.03
CA ASN A 71 -18.36 0.83 -32.12
C ASN A 71 -18.58 2.07 -31.25
N ASP A 72 -19.83 2.38 -30.91
CA ASP A 72 -20.21 3.58 -30.13
C ASP A 72 -20.29 3.28 -28.63
N ILE A 73 -20.23 2.00 -28.23
CA ILE A 73 -20.30 1.58 -26.81
C ILE A 73 -19.22 2.25 -25.98
N ALA A 74 -17.98 2.31 -26.48
CA ALA A 74 -16.87 2.92 -25.75
C ALA A 74 -17.14 4.40 -25.44
N SER A 75 -17.68 5.16 -26.40
CA SER A 75 -18.04 6.56 -26.19
C SER A 75 -19.24 6.67 -25.23
N ALA A 76 -20.24 5.80 -25.36
CA ALA A 76 -21.41 5.80 -24.51
C ALA A 76 -21.05 5.54 -23.04
N VAL A 77 -20.19 4.55 -22.76
CA VAL A 77 -19.74 4.25 -21.39
C VAL A 77 -18.99 5.44 -20.78
N ASN A 78 -18.13 6.11 -21.56
CA ASN A 78 -17.39 7.28 -21.10
C ASN A 78 -18.29 8.47 -20.75
N SER A 79 -19.40 8.63 -21.47
CA SER A 79 -20.40 9.68 -21.20
C SER A 79 -21.25 9.40 -19.95
N ILE A 80 -21.34 8.15 -19.49
CA ILE A 80 -22.15 7.79 -18.31
C ILE A 80 -21.42 8.18 -17.01
N PRO A 81 -22.08 8.94 -16.10
CA PRO A 81 -21.51 9.33 -14.81
C PRO A 81 -21.05 8.15 -13.95
N ILE A 82 -19.94 8.33 -13.24
CA ILE A 82 -19.30 7.30 -12.38
C ILE A 82 -20.29 6.63 -11.40
N PRO A 83 -21.14 7.37 -10.65
CA PRO A 83 -22.05 6.76 -9.68
C PRO A 83 -23.06 5.77 -10.29
N LEU A 84 -23.30 5.86 -11.61
CA LEU A 84 -24.27 5.05 -12.33
C LEU A 84 -23.66 3.79 -12.96
N ARG A 85 -22.32 3.70 -13.00
CA ARG A 85 -21.60 2.61 -13.66
C ARG A 85 -21.81 1.26 -12.97
N ASP A 86 -21.85 1.22 -11.64
CA ASP A 86 -22.14 -0.02 -10.90
C ASP A 86 -23.54 -0.57 -11.23
N THR A 87 -24.52 0.33 -11.37
CA THR A 87 -25.89 -0.02 -11.76
C THR A 87 -25.95 -0.52 -13.21
N LEU A 88 -25.19 0.10 -14.10
CA LEU A 88 -25.04 -0.35 -15.48
C LEU A 88 -24.42 -1.76 -15.54
N MET A 89 -23.36 -2.01 -14.77
CA MET A 89 -22.70 -3.32 -14.71
C MET A 89 -23.65 -4.41 -14.20
N LYS A 90 -24.46 -4.10 -13.17
CA LYS A 90 -25.52 -5.01 -12.69
C LYS A 90 -26.53 -5.37 -13.78
N TYR A 91 -26.92 -4.41 -14.62
CA TYR A 91 -27.83 -4.69 -15.74
C TYR A 91 -27.17 -5.47 -16.87
N VAL A 92 -25.88 -5.27 -17.15
CA VAL A 92 -25.11 -6.11 -18.08
C VAL A 92 -25.10 -7.57 -17.60
N TYR A 93 -24.82 -7.83 -16.31
CA TYR A 93 -24.89 -9.18 -15.74
C TYR A 93 -26.30 -9.79 -15.80
N LYS A 94 -27.34 -8.99 -15.53
CA LYS A 94 -28.72 -9.43 -15.69
C LYS A 94 -29.08 -9.77 -17.14
N GLY A 95 -28.45 -9.12 -18.12
CA GLY A 95 -28.55 -9.49 -19.54
C GLY A 95 -27.99 -10.89 -19.81
N PHE A 96 -26.87 -11.26 -19.20
CA PHE A 96 -26.27 -12.59 -19.34
C PHE A 96 -27.13 -13.70 -18.73
N GLU A 97 -28.00 -13.40 -17.76
CA GLU A 97 -28.98 -14.35 -17.22
C GLU A 97 -30.07 -14.73 -18.25
N SER A 98 -30.25 -13.92 -19.31
CA SER A 98 -31.25 -14.14 -20.37
C SER A 98 -30.63 -14.15 -21.78
N PRO A 99 -29.82 -15.17 -22.14
CA PRO A 99 -29.06 -15.17 -23.40
C PRO A 99 -29.90 -15.23 -24.68
N LYS A 100 -31.19 -15.57 -24.56
CA LYS A 100 -32.12 -15.67 -25.70
C LYS A 100 -32.66 -14.30 -26.13
N ASP A 101 -32.66 -13.32 -25.23
CA ASP A 101 -33.35 -12.05 -25.42
C ASP A 101 -32.39 -10.91 -25.81
N TYR A 102 -31.08 -11.09 -25.59
CA TYR A 102 -30.06 -10.07 -25.79
C TYR A 102 -28.81 -10.64 -26.47
N SER A 103 -28.15 -9.82 -27.29
CA SER A 103 -26.95 -10.25 -28.00
C SER A 103 -25.77 -10.44 -27.04
N SER A 104 -25.32 -11.68 -26.86
CA SER A 104 -24.16 -12.02 -26.02
C SER A 104 -22.88 -11.29 -26.45
N SER A 105 -22.69 -11.05 -27.75
CA SER A 105 -21.53 -10.30 -28.24
C SER A 105 -21.57 -8.83 -27.83
N ALA A 106 -22.75 -8.19 -27.88
CA ALA A 106 -22.92 -6.83 -27.42
C ALA A 106 -22.74 -6.71 -25.90
N LEU A 107 -23.30 -7.64 -25.12
CA LEU A 107 -23.13 -7.67 -23.67
C LEU A 107 -21.66 -7.87 -23.26
N LEU A 108 -20.91 -8.71 -23.99
CA LEU A 108 -19.46 -8.87 -23.80
C LEU A 108 -18.70 -7.58 -24.09
N THR A 109 -19.04 -6.85 -25.16
CA THR A 109 -18.41 -5.56 -25.45
C THR A 109 -18.72 -4.52 -24.37
N TRP A 110 -19.96 -4.46 -23.87
CA TRP A 110 -20.32 -3.59 -22.74
C TRP A 110 -19.53 -3.95 -21.48
N HIS A 111 -19.42 -5.24 -21.15
CA HIS A 111 -18.62 -5.73 -20.02
C HIS A 111 -17.13 -5.35 -20.17
N GLU A 112 -16.53 -5.64 -21.32
CA GLU A 112 -15.13 -5.35 -21.61
C GLU A 112 -14.81 -3.85 -21.46
N LYS A 113 -15.65 -2.97 -22.01
CA LYS A 113 -15.44 -1.52 -21.92
C LYS A 113 -15.68 -0.99 -20.51
N MET A 114 -16.66 -1.51 -19.78
CA MET A 114 -16.89 -1.16 -18.38
C MET A 114 -15.73 -1.59 -17.49
N SER A 115 -15.27 -2.83 -17.63
CA SER A 115 -14.12 -3.36 -16.87
C SER A 115 -12.81 -2.68 -17.25
N SER A 116 -12.61 -2.28 -18.51
CA SER A 116 -11.44 -1.49 -18.91
C SER A 116 -11.38 -0.11 -18.23
N ILE A 117 -12.54 0.45 -17.86
CA ILE A 117 -12.64 1.73 -17.15
C ILE A 117 -12.49 1.54 -15.63
N GLU A 118 -12.93 0.41 -15.08
CA GLU A 118 -12.61 0.04 -13.69
C GLU A 118 -11.12 -0.25 -13.50
N ASN A 119 -10.48 -0.93 -14.44
CA ASN A 119 -9.02 -1.11 -14.47
C ASN A 119 -8.29 0.24 -14.64
N ASN A 120 -8.92 1.24 -15.24
CA ASN A 120 -8.41 2.62 -15.24
C ASN A 120 -8.57 3.36 -13.90
N LYS A 121 -9.27 2.81 -12.89
CA LYS A 121 -9.14 3.31 -11.50
C LYS A 121 -7.78 2.95 -10.89
N ASP A 122 -7.16 1.85 -11.31
CA ASP A 122 -5.76 1.58 -10.97
C ASP A 122 -4.83 2.63 -11.60
N ASP A 123 -5.20 3.18 -12.77
CA ASP A 123 -4.53 4.29 -13.45
C ASP A 123 -4.72 5.65 -12.73
N VAL A 124 -5.82 5.84 -11.98
CA VAL A 124 -6.02 7.02 -11.11
C VAL A 124 -5.20 6.91 -9.81
N ILE A 125 -4.91 5.69 -9.34
CA ILE A 125 -3.97 5.43 -8.25
C ILE A 125 -2.51 5.61 -8.70
N GLU A 126 -2.21 5.40 -9.99
CA GLU A 126 -0.94 5.82 -10.60
C GLU A 126 -0.87 7.35 -10.80
N LYS A 127 -1.94 8.01 -11.26
CA LYS A 127 -1.91 9.47 -11.54
C LYS A 127 -1.88 10.37 -10.30
N VAL A 128 -2.10 9.86 -9.09
CA VAL A 128 -1.94 10.62 -7.84
C VAL A 128 -0.58 10.35 -7.15
N SER A 129 0.26 9.47 -7.68
CA SER A 129 1.65 9.36 -7.22
C SER A 129 2.56 8.77 -8.30
N THR A 130 2.88 9.56 -9.30
CA THR A 130 4.16 9.43 -9.99
C THR A 130 4.92 10.74 -9.82
N ASP A 131 5.49 10.92 -8.62
CA ASP A 131 6.82 11.52 -8.61
C ASP A 131 7.71 10.44 -9.22
N LYS A 132 7.93 10.57 -10.54
CA LYS A 132 8.73 9.63 -11.31
C LYS A 132 10.15 9.65 -10.77
N THR A 133 10.53 8.66 -9.97
CA THR A 133 11.91 8.15 -9.95
C THR A 133 12.01 7.00 -10.96
N GLU A 134 11.69 7.30 -12.22
CA GLU A 134 12.10 6.45 -13.34
C GLU A 134 13.61 6.64 -13.53
N ASP A 135 14.36 5.56 -13.31
CA ASP A 135 15.77 5.32 -13.69
C ASP A 135 16.93 5.97 -12.89
N GLU A 136 16.80 6.18 -11.58
CA GLU A 136 18.01 6.18 -10.73
C GLU A 136 18.43 4.74 -10.43
N VAL A 137 19.41 4.24 -11.18
CA VAL A 137 20.03 2.93 -10.91
C VAL A 137 20.89 3.06 -9.66
N TYR A 138 20.32 2.66 -8.51
CA TYR A 138 21.09 2.58 -7.28
C TYR A 138 22.13 1.44 -7.33
N PRO A 139 23.25 1.57 -6.62
CA PRO A 139 24.25 0.53 -6.50
C PRO A 139 23.67 -0.83 -6.05
N LYS A 140 24.30 -1.94 -6.46
CA LYS A 140 23.82 -3.31 -6.17
C LYS A 140 23.73 -3.66 -4.68
N ASN A 141 24.40 -2.90 -3.82
CA ASN A 141 24.34 -3.06 -2.36
C ASN A 141 23.13 -2.35 -1.74
N VAL A 142 22.31 -1.64 -2.52
CA VAL A 142 21.04 -1.04 -2.08
C VAL A 142 19.87 -1.96 -2.43
N TYR A 143 19.07 -2.26 -1.42
CA TYR A 143 17.88 -3.08 -1.48
C TYR A 143 16.67 -2.23 -1.09
N ILE A 144 15.95 -1.78 -2.12
CA ILE A 144 14.71 -1.03 -1.94
C ILE A 144 13.59 -2.04 -1.75
N MET A 145 12.82 -1.89 -0.67
CA MET A 145 11.65 -2.74 -0.45
C MET A 145 10.66 -2.60 -1.60
N LYS A 146 10.10 -3.72 -2.07
CA LYS A 146 9.11 -3.71 -3.14
C LYS A 146 7.89 -2.87 -2.72
N SER A 147 7.70 -1.74 -3.37
CA SER A 147 6.57 -0.86 -3.12
C SER A 147 5.24 -1.59 -3.39
N ASN A 148 4.30 -1.45 -2.45
CA ASN A 148 2.95 -1.97 -2.54
C ASN A 148 2.00 -1.00 -1.83
N ASN A 149 0.68 -1.18 -2.00
CA ASN A 149 -0.32 -0.26 -1.45
C ASN A 149 -0.22 -0.10 0.07
N GLN A 150 0.16 -1.14 0.81
CA GLN A 150 0.32 -1.08 2.26
C GLN A 150 1.54 -0.25 2.67
N LEU A 151 2.69 -0.42 2.02
CA LEU A 151 3.87 0.41 2.28
C LEU A 151 3.58 1.87 1.96
N ARG A 152 2.97 2.15 0.79
CA ARG A 152 2.59 3.50 0.38
C ARG A 152 1.67 4.17 1.41
N GLU A 153 0.65 3.46 1.91
CA GLU A 153 -0.25 3.96 2.95
C GLU A 153 0.52 4.31 4.24
N LEU A 154 1.42 3.42 4.70
CA LEU A 154 2.25 3.69 5.88
C LEU A 154 3.14 4.92 5.68
N HIS A 155 3.76 5.07 4.50
CA HIS A 155 4.56 6.25 4.16
C HIS A 155 3.72 7.52 4.16
N THR A 156 2.51 7.48 3.59
CA THR A 156 1.57 8.61 3.60
C THR A 156 1.22 9.03 5.03
N LEU A 157 0.83 8.08 5.89
CA LEU A 157 0.41 8.36 7.26
C LEU A 157 1.55 8.89 8.13
N LEU A 158 2.79 8.44 7.88
CA LEU A 158 3.99 8.94 8.57
C LEU A 158 4.45 10.32 8.06
N ARG A 159 3.99 10.74 6.88
CA ARG A 159 4.27 12.07 6.35
C ARG A 159 3.16 13.08 6.69
N ASP A 160 1.94 12.61 6.94
CA ASP A 160 0.83 13.49 7.27
C ASP A 160 1.04 14.21 8.61
N ARG A 161 0.96 15.54 8.54
CA ARG A 161 1.02 16.44 9.70
C ARG A 161 -0.15 16.20 10.67
N THR A 162 -1.30 15.75 10.17
CA THR A 162 -2.52 15.58 10.97
C THR A 162 -2.56 14.26 11.74
N THR A 163 -1.72 13.29 11.39
CA THR A 163 -1.57 12.02 12.13
C THR A 163 -1.20 12.30 13.57
N CYS A 164 -2.02 11.86 14.53
CA CYS A 164 -1.73 12.02 15.95
C CYS A 164 -0.54 11.14 16.38
N ARG A 165 0.09 11.44 17.52
CA ARG A 165 1.29 10.73 17.97
C ARG A 165 1.08 9.23 18.18
N SER A 166 -0.06 8.81 18.76
CA SER A 166 -0.34 7.38 18.99
C SER A 166 -0.42 6.61 17.68
N ASP A 167 -1.11 7.18 16.69
CA ASP A 167 -1.26 6.58 15.37
C ASP A 167 0.06 6.59 14.62
N PHE A 168 0.81 7.69 14.69
CA PHE A 168 2.14 7.79 14.11
C PHE A 168 3.06 6.68 14.64
N LYS A 169 3.10 6.50 15.96
CA LYS A 169 3.90 5.44 16.58
C LYS A 169 3.42 4.05 16.13
N PHE A 170 2.12 3.83 16.04
CA PHE A 170 1.54 2.57 15.58
C PHE A 170 1.97 2.24 14.13
N TYR A 171 1.82 3.20 13.21
CA TYR A 171 2.24 3.02 11.82
C TYR A 171 3.75 2.93 11.66
N ALA A 172 4.53 3.65 12.48
CA ALA A 172 5.98 3.57 12.50
C ALA A 172 6.44 2.18 12.94
N ASP A 173 5.89 1.64 14.04
CA ASP A 173 6.19 0.29 14.51
C ASP A 173 5.85 -0.76 13.42
N ARG A 174 4.74 -0.58 12.69
CA ARG A 174 4.38 -1.45 11.54
C ARG A 174 5.40 -1.39 10.41
N LEU A 175 5.79 -0.19 9.98
CA LEU A 175 6.78 -0.03 8.91
C LEU A 175 8.14 -0.60 9.33
N ILE A 176 8.59 -0.32 10.55
CA ILE A 176 9.83 -0.87 11.14
C ILE A 176 9.81 -2.39 11.07
N ARG A 177 8.70 -3.03 11.46
CA ARG A 177 8.60 -4.50 11.42
C ARG A 177 8.83 -5.04 10.01
N LEU A 178 8.20 -4.44 9.01
CA LEU A 178 8.36 -4.87 7.61
C LEU A 178 9.80 -4.69 7.12
N THR A 179 10.43 -3.55 7.41
CA THR A 179 11.81 -3.27 7.01
C THR A 179 12.81 -4.16 7.73
N VAL A 180 12.57 -4.49 9.00
CA VAL A 180 13.41 -5.42 9.77
C VAL A 180 13.34 -6.83 9.19
N GLU A 181 12.15 -7.36 8.89
CA GLU A 181 12.02 -8.69 8.26
C GLU A 181 12.75 -8.75 6.91
N ALA A 182 12.64 -7.69 6.09
CA ALA A 182 13.38 -7.59 4.83
C ALA A 182 14.91 -7.58 5.03
N ALA A 183 15.40 -6.98 6.13
CA ALA A 183 16.82 -7.01 6.46
C ALA A 183 17.31 -8.36 6.98
N LEU A 184 16.48 -9.09 7.75
CA LEU A 184 16.80 -10.42 8.24
C LEU A 184 16.91 -11.46 7.11
N ASP A 185 16.20 -11.26 6.01
CA ASP A 185 16.31 -12.09 4.80
C ASP A 185 17.69 -11.96 4.13
N GLN A 186 18.41 -10.85 4.37
CA GLN A 186 19.74 -10.60 3.78
C GLN A 186 20.90 -11.21 4.56
N LEU A 187 20.62 -11.88 5.68
CA LEU A 187 21.59 -12.58 6.51
C LEU A 187 21.91 -13.98 5.97
N PRO A 188 23.03 -14.60 6.37
CA PRO A 188 23.35 -15.96 5.95
C PRO A 188 22.44 -17.00 6.62
N TYR A 189 21.92 -17.92 5.80
CA TYR A 189 21.17 -19.09 6.21
C TYR A 189 21.88 -20.37 5.79
N ILE A 190 21.79 -21.39 6.63
CA ILE A 190 22.32 -22.73 6.35
C ILE A 190 21.16 -23.73 6.18
N PRO A 191 21.27 -24.72 5.27
CA PRO A 191 20.31 -25.81 5.19
C PRO A 191 20.17 -26.53 6.54
N SER A 192 18.93 -26.85 6.91
CA SER A 192 18.63 -27.59 8.14
C SER A 192 17.51 -28.58 7.86
N GLU A 193 17.84 -29.86 7.93
CA GLU A 193 16.86 -30.93 7.93
C GLU A 193 16.29 -31.10 9.34
N ILE A 194 14.96 -31.21 9.45
CA ILE A 194 14.26 -31.47 10.71
C ILE A 194 13.25 -32.60 10.52
N ILE A 195 12.89 -33.27 11.61
CA ILE A 195 11.78 -34.21 11.62
C ILE A 195 10.54 -33.48 12.15
N THR A 196 9.48 -33.46 11.34
CA THR A 196 8.19 -32.86 11.70
C THR A 196 7.49 -33.67 12.79
N PRO A 197 6.52 -33.08 13.54
CA PRO A 197 5.74 -33.83 14.52
C PRO A 197 4.98 -35.05 13.96
N THR A 198 4.79 -35.13 12.64
CA THR A 198 4.17 -36.27 11.95
C THR A 198 5.18 -37.34 11.52
N GLY A 199 6.47 -37.18 11.85
CA GLY A 199 7.54 -38.14 11.56
C GLY A 199 8.21 -37.98 10.18
N HIS A 200 7.79 -37.02 9.36
CA HIS A 200 8.37 -36.79 8.04
C HIS A 200 9.57 -35.84 8.11
N SER A 201 10.59 -36.11 7.29
CA SER A 201 11.70 -35.16 7.10
C SER A 201 11.24 -33.90 6.35
N PHE A 202 11.73 -32.73 6.78
CA PHE A 202 11.52 -31.44 6.14
C PHE A 202 12.86 -30.71 5.97
N ASN A 203 13.15 -30.33 4.73
CA ASN A 203 14.35 -29.58 4.36
C ASN A 203 14.07 -28.09 4.44
N GLY A 204 14.48 -27.48 5.55
CA GLY A 204 14.33 -26.05 5.80
C GLY A 204 15.65 -25.29 5.80
N LEU A 205 15.58 -24.05 6.28
CA LEU A 205 16.71 -23.17 6.50
C LEU A 205 16.81 -22.78 7.97
N ARG A 206 18.03 -22.49 8.42
CA ARG A 206 18.31 -21.96 9.75
C ARG A 206 19.24 -20.76 9.63
N HIS A 207 18.89 -19.69 10.33
CA HIS A 207 19.72 -18.50 10.45
C HIS A 207 21.05 -18.81 11.15
N GLU A 208 22.16 -18.28 10.64
CA GLU A 208 23.46 -18.42 11.28
C GLU A 208 23.52 -17.62 12.59
N LYS A 209 24.02 -18.23 13.66
CA LYS A 209 24.12 -17.53 14.96
C LYS A 209 25.15 -16.42 14.87
N GLY A 210 24.92 -15.33 15.60
CA GLY A 210 25.92 -14.27 15.75
C GLY A 210 25.46 -12.88 15.35
N THR A 211 24.17 -12.60 15.24
CA THR A 211 23.68 -11.25 14.92
C THR A 211 23.77 -10.30 16.11
N LEU A 212 24.13 -9.04 15.84
CA LEU A 212 24.13 -7.90 16.75
C LEU A 212 23.32 -6.76 16.11
N CYS A 213 22.51 -6.05 16.89
CA CYS A 213 21.94 -4.78 16.46
C CYS A 213 22.80 -3.63 16.99
N VAL A 214 23.04 -2.60 16.19
CA VAL A 214 23.69 -1.37 16.60
C VAL A 214 22.77 -0.21 16.29
N SER A 215 22.30 0.48 17.33
CA SER A 215 21.45 1.65 17.19
C SER A 215 22.28 2.92 17.13
N LEU A 216 22.14 3.68 16.04
CA LEU A 216 22.70 5.03 15.94
C LEU A 216 21.75 6.01 16.63
N MET A 217 22.11 6.41 17.84
CA MET A 217 21.29 7.25 18.69
C MET A 217 21.23 8.69 18.17
N ARG A 218 20.12 9.39 18.38
CA ARG A 218 18.94 8.98 19.17
C ARG A 218 17.87 8.25 18.34
N SER A 219 17.68 8.63 17.08
CA SER A 219 16.59 8.14 16.24
C SER A 219 16.64 6.62 15.97
N GLY A 220 17.82 6.01 15.94
CA GLY A 220 17.96 4.57 15.76
C GLY A 220 17.24 3.74 16.83
N GLU A 221 17.04 4.29 18.03
CA GLU A 221 16.41 3.57 19.15
C GLU A 221 14.94 3.25 18.89
N ALA A 222 14.27 4.03 18.01
CA ALA A 222 12.89 3.78 17.61
C ALA A 222 12.71 2.39 16.99
N MET A 223 13.77 1.84 16.38
CA MET A 223 13.73 0.56 15.67
C MET A 223 14.06 -0.63 16.56
N GLU A 224 14.59 -0.42 17.77
CA GLU A 224 15.03 -1.51 18.65
C GLU A 224 13.87 -2.43 19.06
N LYS A 225 12.67 -1.86 19.24
CA LYS A 225 11.48 -2.63 19.59
C LYS A 225 11.15 -3.63 18.49
N GLY A 226 11.06 -3.19 17.23
CA GLY A 226 10.79 -4.06 16.08
C GLY A 226 11.86 -5.15 15.91
N ILE A 227 13.13 -4.79 16.12
CA ILE A 227 14.24 -5.75 16.13
C ILE A 227 14.07 -6.83 17.21
N ARG A 228 13.72 -6.47 18.45
CA ARG A 228 13.53 -7.45 19.54
C ARG A 228 12.29 -8.33 19.34
N GLU A 229 11.24 -7.80 18.69
CA GLU A 229 10.05 -8.56 18.37
C GLU A 229 10.29 -9.64 17.29
N CYS A 230 11.25 -9.41 16.38
CA CYS A 230 11.72 -10.42 15.42
C CYS A 230 12.79 -11.35 16.04
N CYS A 231 13.73 -10.79 16.79
CA CYS A 231 14.91 -11.47 17.29
C CYS A 231 15.02 -11.36 18.82
N ARG A 232 14.32 -12.25 19.55
CA ARG A 232 14.16 -12.18 21.03
C ARG A 232 15.45 -12.05 21.83
N SER A 233 16.55 -12.67 21.39
CA SER A 233 17.83 -12.71 22.12
C SER A 233 18.93 -11.86 21.46
N ILE A 234 18.57 -10.93 20.58
CA ILE A 234 19.55 -10.08 19.92
C ILE A 234 20.21 -9.13 20.93
N ARG A 235 21.53 -9.04 20.89
CA ARG A 235 22.28 -8.03 21.65
C ARG A 235 22.12 -6.68 20.94
N ILE A 236 22.06 -5.59 21.70
CA ILE A 236 21.99 -4.23 21.15
C ILE A 236 23.18 -3.42 21.67
N GLY A 237 24.04 -2.99 20.76
CA GLY A 237 25.04 -1.95 20.99
C GLY A 237 24.50 -0.57 20.63
N LYS A 238 25.09 0.48 21.20
CA LYS A 238 24.65 1.86 20.97
C LYS A 238 25.82 2.75 20.62
N ILE A 239 25.62 3.62 19.65
CA ILE A 239 26.56 4.68 19.26
C ILE A 239 25.78 6.00 19.26
N LEU A 240 26.21 6.96 20.08
CA LEU A 240 25.68 8.32 20.11
C LEU A 240 26.58 9.24 19.31
N ILE A 241 26.00 9.89 18.31
CA ILE A 241 26.67 10.82 17.42
C ILE A 241 26.00 12.18 17.57
N ASN A 242 26.79 13.23 17.71
CA ASN A 242 26.31 14.60 17.74
C ASN A 242 27.19 15.44 16.81
N GLU A 243 26.58 16.17 15.89
CA GLU A 243 27.31 17.07 14.97
C GLU A 243 28.49 16.39 14.25
N GLY A 244 28.33 15.12 13.88
CA GLY A 244 29.36 14.33 13.18
C GLY A 244 30.46 13.77 14.07
N GLN A 245 30.38 13.94 15.40
CA GLN A 245 31.33 13.39 16.36
C GLN A 245 30.71 12.31 17.23
N VAL A 246 31.51 11.30 17.56
CA VAL A 246 31.11 10.18 18.42
C VAL A 246 31.25 10.61 19.86
N ILE A 247 30.12 10.74 20.57
CA ILE A 247 30.11 11.07 22.00
C ILE A 247 30.23 9.79 22.84
N TYR A 248 29.60 8.72 22.38
CA TYR A 248 29.52 7.47 23.12
C TYR A 248 29.42 6.29 22.18
N ALA A 249 30.17 5.23 22.46
CA ALA A 249 30.03 3.95 21.78
C ALA A 249 30.19 2.82 22.80
N LYS A 250 29.16 1.97 22.93
CA LYS A 250 29.22 0.77 23.78
C LYS A 250 28.63 -0.41 23.04
N LEU A 251 29.52 -1.32 22.65
CA LEU A 251 29.19 -2.54 21.92
C LEU A 251 29.81 -3.76 22.61
N PRO A 252 29.28 -4.98 22.39
CA PRO A 252 29.89 -6.20 22.90
C PRO A 252 31.33 -6.40 22.40
N ALA A 253 32.20 -6.99 23.23
CA ALA A 253 33.61 -7.22 22.86
C ALA A 253 33.80 -8.12 21.62
N ASP A 254 32.82 -8.97 21.31
CA ASP A 254 32.85 -9.89 20.17
C ASP A 254 32.24 -9.31 18.88
N THR A 255 32.03 -7.98 18.80
CA THR A 255 31.38 -7.30 17.67
C THR A 255 32.04 -7.59 16.32
N HIS A 256 33.38 -7.61 16.23
CA HIS A 256 34.14 -7.86 15.00
C HIS A 256 33.83 -9.21 14.31
N ARG A 257 33.28 -10.19 15.04
CA ARG A 257 32.96 -11.54 14.52
C ARG A 257 31.50 -11.72 14.14
N ARG A 258 30.67 -10.69 14.30
CA ARG A 258 29.21 -10.76 14.21
C ARG A 258 28.69 -10.21 12.88
N HIS A 259 27.48 -10.60 12.52
CA HIS A 259 26.67 -9.86 11.54
C HIS A 259 25.99 -8.69 12.24
N ILE A 260 26.12 -7.49 11.69
CA ILE A 260 25.72 -6.26 12.35
C ILE A 260 24.56 -5.63 11.60
N LEU A 261 23.43 -5.51 12.28
CA LEU A 261 22.26 -4.75 11.83
C LEU A 261 22.38 -3.34 12.40
N VAL A 262 22.71 -2.35 11.57
CA VAL A 262 22.79 -0.94 11.98
C VAL A 262 21.44 -0.29 11.73
N THR A 263 20.82 0.32 12.74
CA THR A 263 19.49 0.94 12.60
C THR A 263 19.56 2.45 12.69
N TYR A 264 19.06 3.12 11.65
CA TYR A 264 18.87 4.57 11.63
C TYR A 264 17.71 4.92 10.67
N PRO A 265 16.58 5.46 11.17
CA PRO A 265 15.33 5.46 10.41
C PRO A 265 15.28 6.44 9.24
N VAL A 266 16.06 7.53 9.28
CA VAL A 266 15.98 8.63 8.29
C VAL A 266 17.37 9.05 7.86
N ILE A 267 17.69 8.93 6.58
CA ILE A 267 18.96 9.35 5.99
C ILE A 267 18.73 10.56 5.08
N THR A 268 19.39 11.68 5.38
CA THR A 268 19.34 12.91 4.54
C THR A 268 20.68 13.22 3.88
N SER A 269 21.74 13.46 4.66
CA SER A 269 23.10 13.66 4.14
C SER A 269 23.96 12.41 4.25
N GLY A 270 23.53 11.40 5.03
CA GLY A 270 24.33 10.22 5.33
C GLY A 270 25.42 10.45 6.40
N SER A 271 25.69 11.68 6.84
CA SER A 271 26.81 11.98 7.75
C SER A 271 26.79 11.16 9.04
N THR A 272 25.66 11.12 9.76
CA THR A 272 25.50 10.33 10.99
C THR A 272 25.74 8.84 10.76
N VAL A 273 25.22 8.32 9.65
CA VAL A 273 25.40 6.91 9.29
C VAL A 273 26.86 6.64 8.98
N ILE A 274 27.51 7.47 8.16
CA ILE A 274 28.91 7.34 7.78
C ILE A 274 29.81 7.34 9.02
N THR A 275 29.64 8.30 9.94
CA THR A 275 30.39 8.35 11.19
C THR A 275 30.17 7.09 12.05
N GLY A 276 28.93 6.60 12.15
CA GLY A 276 28.62 5.39 12.91
C GLY A 276 29.24 4.13 12.31
N LEU A 277 29.23 4.02 10.98
CA LEU A 277 29.88 2.94 10.24
C LEU A 277 31.40 3.01 10.37
N GLU A 278 31.98 4.21 10.34
CA GLU A 278 33.42 4.42 10.52
C GLU A 278 33.90 3.85 11.86
N VAL A 279 33.18 4.10 12.96
CA VAL A 279 33.48 3.53 14.28
C VAL A 279 33.47 2.00 14.24
N LEU A 280 32.46 1.40 13.61
CA LEU A 280 32.36 -0.06 13.50
C LEU A 280 33.56 -0.67 12.76
N LEU A 281 33.99 -0.02 11.67
CA LEU A 281 35.07 -0.51 10.82
C LEU A 281 36.45 -0.27 11.43
N THR A 282 36.68 0.90 12.01
CA THR A 282 38.00 1.32 12.50
C THR A 282 38.26 0.89 13.94
N GLU A 283 37.38 1.24 14.87
CA GLU A 283 37.56 0.95 16.30
C GLU A 283 37.19 -0.49 16.63
N TYR A 284 36.06 -0.98 16.09
CA TYR A 284 35.57 -2.33 16.36
C TYR A 284 36.00 -3.36 15.32
N GLN A 285 36.81 -2.99 14.32
CA GLN A 285 37.40 -3.88 13.31
C GLN A 285 36.39 -4.79 12.61
N CYS A 286 35.19 -4.29 12.35
CA CYS A 286 34.15 -5.01 11.63
C CYS A 286 34.47 -5.07 10.14
N LYS A 287 33.95 -6.09 9.45
CA LYS A 287 34.01 -6.18 7.99
C LYS A 287 32.78 -5.50 7.38
N GLN A 288 32.97 -4.69 6.34
CA GLN A 288 31.87 -4.04 5.63
C GLN A 288 30.80 -5.06 5.16
N SER A 289 31.25 -6.19 4.60
CA SER A 289 30.37 -7.26 4.12
C SER A 289 29.51 -7.94 5.19
N ASN A 290 29.82 -7.73 6.47
CA ASN A 290 29.03 -8.23 7.60
C ASN A 290 28.02 -7.20 8.13
N ILE A 291 27.99 -6.00 7.57
CA ILE A 291 27.12 -4.90 8.03
C ILE A 291 25.92 -4.78 7.08
N ILE A 292 24.73 -4.70 7.67
CA ILE A 292 23.48 -4.36 7.00
C ILE A 292 22.93 -3.10 7.67
N LEU A 293 22.82 -2.02 6.91
CA LEU A 293 22.16 -0.79 7.33
C LEU A 293 20.67 -0.89 7.05
N ILE A 294 19.85 -0.64 8.08
CA ILE A 294 18.39 -0.66 8.01
C ILE A 294 17.89 0.77 8.20
N THR A 295 17.23 1.31 7.17
CA THR A 295 16.63 2.65 7.18
C THR A 295 15.20 2.60 6.65
N LEU A 296 14.34 3.48 7.15
CA LEU A 296 12.97 3.59 6.65
C LEU A 296 12.94 4.55 5.45
N PHE A 297 13.54 5.73 5.60
CA PHE A 297 13.50 6.79 4.61
C PHE A 297 14.92 7.22 4.25
N SER A 298 15.20 7.40 2.97
CA SER A 298 16.45 8.01 2.51
C SER A 298 16.20 9.05 1.43
N THR A 299 17.03 10.08 1.38
CA THR A 299 17.22 10.87 0.16
C THR A 299 18.19 10.16 -0.78
N PRO A 300 18.13 10.44 -2.10
CA PRO A 300 19.11 9.93 -3.04
C PRO A 300 20.55 10.36 -2.69
N ASP A 301 20.74 11.62 -2.29
CA ASP A 301 22.05 12.18 -1.95
C ASP A 301 22.69 11.48 -0.74
N GLY A 302 21.95 11.32 0.36
CA GLY A 302 22.47 10.66 1.56
C GLY A 302 22.79 9.19 1.32
N LEU A 303 22.01 8.52 0.46
CA LEU A 303 22.29 7.14 0.06
C LEU A 303 23.54 7.04 -0.81
N LYS A 304 23.68 7.94 -1.80
CA LYS A 304 24.85 8.03 -2.68
C LYS A 304 26.13 8.22 -1.88
N GLN A 305 26.17 9.20 -0.98
CA GLN A 305 27.34 9.46 -0.13
C GLN A 305 27.71 8.24 0.73
N THR A 306 26.69 7.56 1.30
CA THR A 306 26.92 6.36 2.10
C THR A 306 27.49 5.21 1.26
N CYS A 307 26.95 4.99 0.06
CA CYS A 307 27.40 3.92 -0.85
C CYS A 307 28.80 4.18 -1.41
N GLU A 308 29.11 5.43 -1.80
CA GLU A 308 30.43 5.80 -2.30
C GLU A 308 31.52 5.59 -1.24
N ARG A 309 31.20 5.85 0.03
CA ARG A 309 32.13 5.65 1.13
C ARG A 309 32.28 4.18 1.52
N TYR A 310 31.19 3.42 1.50
CA TYR A 310 31.15 2.02 1.96
C TYR A 310 30.38 1.11 0.97
N PRO A 311 31.00 0.74 -0.16
CA PRO A 311 30.32 0.02 -1.25
C PRO A 311 29.97 -1.43 -0.91
N ASP A 312 30.62 -2.04 0.10
CA ASP A 312 30.40 -3.43 0.48
C ASP A 312 29.33 -3.61 1.58
N ILE A 313 28.79 -2.51 2.12
CA ILE A 313 27.74 -2.53 3.12
C ILE A 313 26.38 -2.66 2.43
N LYS A 314 25.58 -3.64 2.84
CA LYS A 314 24.20 -3.77 2.34
C LYS A 314 23.31 -2.72 2.99
N ILE A 315 22.46 -2.05 2.21
CA ILE A 315 21.51 -1.05 2.69
C ILE A 315 20.09 -1.49 2.36
N ILE A 316 19.24 -1.59 3.37
CA ILE A 316 17.82 -1.90 3.25
C ILE A 316 17.05 -0.61 3.49
N VAL A 317 16.26 -0.18 2.51
CA VAL A 317 15.49 1.06 2.57
C VAL A 317 14.04 0.83 2.16
N SER A 318 13.10 1.41 2.92
CA SER A 318 11.67 1.28 2.60
C SER A 318 11.20 2.25 1.53
N GLU A 319 11.75 3.46 1.50
CA GLU A 319 11.44 4.50 0.51
C GLU A 319 12.66 5.38 0.27
N ILE A 320 12.90 5.71 -1.00
CA ILE A 320 13.82 6.78 -1.39
C ILE A 320 12.99 7.94 -1.96
N ASN A 321 13.17 9.13 -1.40
CA ASN A 321 12.44 10.33 -1.79
C ASN A 321 13.31 11.56 -1.58
N GLN A 322 13.19 12.59 -2.44
CA GLN A 322 13.94 13.84 -2.31
C GLN A 322 13.76 14.51 -0.94
N ILE A 323 12.59 14.37 -0.33
CA ILE A 323 12.25 14.95 0.97
C ILE A 323 12.03 13.82 1.97
N ALA A 324 12.91 13.73 2.97
CA ALA A 324 12.78 12.79 4.06
C ALA A 324 11.96 13.38 5.24
N PRO A 325 11.18 12.56 5.98
CA PRO A 325 10.40 13.01 7.13
C PRO A 325 11.32 13.24 8.36
N ASN A 326 12.01 14.38 8.39
CA ASN A 326 12.98 14.71 9.45
C ASN A 326 12.36 14.84 10.85
N HIS A 327 11.04 15.03 10.95
CA HIS A 327 10.28 15.04 12.20
C HIS A 327 10.11 13.64 12.81
N PHE A 328 10.53 12.56 12.13
CA PHE A 328 10.27 11.18 12.57
C PHE A 328 10.70 10.92 14.02
N GLY A 329 11.94 11.28 14.38
CA GLY A 329 12.46 11.04 15.72
C GLY A 329 11.66 11.81 16.78
N GLN A 330 11.42 13.10 16.55
CA GLN A 330 10.67 13.97 17.48
C GLN A 330 9.26 13.44 17.70
N LYS A 331 8.53 13.14 16.63
CA LYS A 331 7.14 12.67 16.71
C LYS A 331 7.04 11.26 17.31
N TYR A 332 7.99 10.36 17.01
CA TYR A 332 8.03 9.01 17.57
C TYR A 332 8.24 9.04 19.10
N PHE A 333 9.18 9.86 19.57
CA PHE A 333 9.46 9.97 21.00
C PHE A 333 8.51 10.92 21.74
N GLY A 334 7.84 11.84 21.04
CA GLY A 334 6.98 12.88 21.63
C GLY A 334 7.78 14.02 22.22
N THR A 335 8.77 14.51 21.46
CA THR A 335 9.61 15.66 21.81
C THR A 335 9.48 16.79 20.78
N ASP A 336 8.36 16.81 20.07
CA ASP A 336 7.97 17.81 19.07
C ASP A 336 7.44 19.11 19.69
#